data_AF-A0A7M2GX72-F1
#
_entry.id   AF-A0A7M2GX72-F1
#
_cell.length_a   1.000
_cell.length_b   1.000
_cell.length_c   1.000
_cell.angle_alpha   90.00
_cell.angle_beta   90.00
_cell.angle_gamma   90.00
#
_symmetry.space_group_name_H-M   'P 1'
#
loop_
_entity.id
_entity.type
_entity.pdbx_description
1 polymer ?
#
loop_
_entity_poly.entity_id
_entity_poly.type
_entity_poly.pdbx_seq_one_letter_code
_entity_poly.pdbx_strand_id
1 'polypeptide(L)'
;MSGVDLDEKAVCGTCIGNKFLSQKISASETTDVACDYCGRNAPTLGLDEIAQIFDHEFQDNYQVADNILREDHGYPSLGDELQEIIQQEVEPASHALSDDLFEIVWAIWERDAYDGQAPEADALFIKTGVADHWLHRRWHDMQESLRTRTRFVNPDALEVLQMVFDKVDKDVTASGEPLIVEVGPGHELGTLFRARVFQNDDALEKALEDPDAQLGPLRVLAVRDA
;
A
#
# COMPACT_ATOMS: atom_id res chain seq x y z
N MET A 1 2.95 29.76 -28.58
CA MET A 1 4.19 29.05 -28.18
C MET A 1 4.10 27.70 -28.84
N SER A 2 5.12 27.33 -29.62
CA SER A 2 5.11 26.19 -30.53
C SER A 2 4.78 24.89 -29.79
N GLY A 3 3.53 24.46 -29.89
CA GLY A 3 3.05 23.19 -29.38
C GLY A 3 3.66 22.08 -30.22
N VAL A 4 4.65 21.40 -29.65
CA VAL A 4 5.02 20.07 -30.12
C VAL A 4 3.85 19.17 -29.74
N ASP A 5 3.26 18.52 -30.73
CA ASP A 5 2.24 17.50 -30.48
C ASP A 5 2.89 16.39 -29.65
N LEU A 6 2.41 16.18 -28.43
CA LEU A 6 3.02 15.20 -27.52
C LEU A 6 2.94 13.79 -28.13
N ASP A 7 1.96 13.56 -29.00
CA ASP A 7 1.76 12.32 -29.76
C ASP A 7 2.89 12.04 -30.77
N GLU A 8 3.73 13.04 -31.11
CA GLU A 8 4.88 12.86 -31.99
C GLU A 8 6.21 12.63 -31.24
N LYS A 9 6.21 12.76 -29.90
CA LYS A 9 7.43 12.62 -29.09
C LYS A 9 7.86 11.16 -28.96
N ALA A 10 9.16 10.92 -29.05
CA ALA A 10 9.79 9.62 -28.96
C ALA A 10 10.72 9.52 -27.74
N VAL A 11 10.59 8.42 -26.99
CA VAL A 11 11.35 8.15 -25.76
C VAL A 11 12.23 6.91 -25.93
N CYS A 12 13.51 7.00 -25.56
CA CYS A 12 14.40 5.84 -25.52
C CYS A 12 14.34 5.11 -24.16
N GLY A 13 14.72 3.84 -24.15
CA GLY A 13 14.72 3.00 -22.93
C GLY A 13 15.67 3.47 -21.83
N THR A 14 16.62 4.37 -22.08
CA THR A 14 17.48 4.94 -21.02
C THR A 14 16.87 6.17 -20.34
N CYS A 15 15.79 6.72 -20.87
CA CYS A 15 15.04 7.80 -20.20
C CYS A 15 13.97 7.25 -19.24
N ILE A 16 13.84 5.92 -19.13
CA ILE A 16 12.85 5.23 -18.32
C ILE A 16 13.58 4.24 -17.42
N GLY A 17 13.42 4.36 -16.10
CA GLY A 17 14.02 3.47 -15.11
C GLY A 17 13.29 2.12 -15.00
N ASN A 18 11.98 2.10 -15.28
CA ASN A 18 11.20 0.87 -15.30
C ASN A 18 11.78 -0.14 -16.31
N LYS A 19 12.19 -1.32 -15.79
CA LYS A 19 12.87 -2.35 -16.58
C LYS A 19 12.01 -2.95 -17.67
N PHE A 20 10.71 -3.15 -17.42
CA PHE A 20 9.80 -3.73 -18.40
C PHE A 20 9.60 -2.78 -19.58
N LEU A 21 9.30 -1.52 -19.31
CA LEU A 21 9.16 -0.48 -20.33
C LEU A 21 10.48 -0.27 -21.09
N SER A 22 11.60 -0.19 -20.37
CA SER A 22 12.93 -0.06 -20.99
C SER A 22 13.27 -1.23 -21.93
N GLN A 23 12.93 -2.46 -21.54
CA GLN A 23 13.09 -3.65 -22.39
C GLN A 23 12.15 -3.62 -23.60
N LYS A 24 10.89 -3.21 -23.42
CA LYS A 24 9.93 -3.07 -24.52
C LYS A 24 10.42 -2.05 -25.56
N ILE A 25 10.92 -0.90 -25.11
CA ILE A 25 11.52 0.11 -25.98
C ILE A 25 12.78 -0.43 -26.67
N SER A 26 13.64 -1.15 -25.96
CA SER A 26 14.87 -1.70 -26.54
C SER A 26 14.60 -2.76 -27.62
N ALA A 27 13.41 -3.39 -27.60
CA ALA A 27 12.97 -4.36 -28.59
C ALA A 27 12.23 -3.72 -29.78
N SER A 28 12.00 -2.40 -29.78
CA SER A 28 11.36 -1.72 -30.91
C SER A 28 12.31 -1.64 -32.12
N GLU A 29 11.73 -1.65 -33.32
CA GLU A 29 12.50 -1.62 -34.59
C GLU A 29 12.95 -0.19 -34.98
N THR A 30 12.62 0.83 -34.18
CA THR A 30 12.85 2.25 -34.46
C THR A 30 14.27 2.69 -34.09
N THR A 31 15.26 2.33 -34.90
CA THR A 31 16.67 2.70 -34.64
C THR A 31 17.07 4.10 -35.14
N ASP A 32 16.23 4.77 -35.93
CA ASP A 32 16.58 6.01 -36.65
C ASP A 32 15.87 7.28 -36.11
N VAL A 33 15.17 7.20 -34.98
CA VAL A 33 14.51 8.35 -34.34
C VAL A 33 15.30 8.78 -33.09
N ALA A 34 15.66 10.06 -33.01
CA ALA A 34 16.33 10.59 -31.83
C ALA A 34 15.33 10.73 -30.68
N CYS A 35 15.73 10.36 -29.46
CA CYS A 35 14.92 10.58 -28.27
C CYS A 35 14.74 12.08 -27.98
N ASP A 36 13.51 12.56 -27.84
CA ASP A 36 13.19 13.97 -27.61
C ASP A 36 13.68 14.49 -26.24
N TYR A 37 13.99 13.59 -25.31
CA TYR A 37 14.35 13.93 -23.94
C TYR A 37 15.86 13.95 -23.68
N CYS A 38 16.61 13.06 -24.34
CA CYS A 38 18.07 12.98 -24.15
C CYS A 38 18.88 13.16 -25.44
N GLY A 39 18.23 13.27 -26.59
CA GLY A 39 18.85 13.47 -27.89
C GLY A 39 19.65 12.28 -28.43
N ARG A 40 19.61 11.12 -27.78
CA ARG A 40 20.34 9.92 -28.23
C ARG A 40 19.59 9.20 -29.35
N ASN A 41 20.35 8.73 -30.33
CA ASN A 41 19.88 7.77 -31.32
C ASN A 41 19.94 6.37 -30.72
N ALA A 42 18.78 5.81 -30.42
CA ALA A 42 18.58 4.48 -29.83
C ALA A 42 17.16 4.02 -30.21
N PRO A 43 16.81 2.73 -30.02
CA PRO A 43 15.42 2.30 -30.08
C PRO A 43 14.52 3.20 -29.23
N THR A 44 13.46 3.72 -29.83
CA THR A 44 12.48 4.59 -29.17
C THR A 44 11.07 4.03 -29.28
N LEU A 45 10.18 4.54 -28.43
CA LEU A 45 8.74 4.32 -28.56
C LEU A 45 8.05 5.67 -28.50
N GLY A 46 6.88 5.78 -29.14
CA GLY A 46 6.04 6.96 -29.01
C GLY A 46 5.65 7.18 -27.55
N LEU A 47 5.61 8.45 -27.13
CA LEU A 47 5.17 8.81 -25.79
C LEU A 47 3.70 8.42 -25.57
N ASP A 48 2.88 8.52 -26.61
CA ASP A 48 1.50 8.05 -26.66
C ASP A 48 1.38 6.54 -26.36
N GLU A 49 2.25 5.72 -26.94
CA GLU A 49 2.26 4.28 -26.69
C GLU A 49 2.70 3.98 -25.25
N ILE A 50 3.67 4.72 -24.72
CA ILE A 50 4.08 4.58 -23.31
C ILE A 50 2.93 4.94 -22.38
N ALA A 51 2.21 6.02 -22.68
CA ALA A 51 1.04 6.44 -21.91
C ALA A 51 -0.08 5.39 -21.95
N GLN A 52 -0.34 4.76 -23.09
CA GLN A 52 -1.33 3.68 -23.21
C GLN A 52 -0.94 2.44 -22.40
N ILE A 53 0.34 2.06 -22.40
CA ILE A 53 0.82 0.93 -21.57
C ILE A 53 0.66 1.26 -20.09
N PHE A 54 1.05 2.48 -19.69
CA PHE A 54 0.89 2.95 -18.32
C PHE A 54 -0.59 2.96 -17.91
N ASP A 55 -1.47 3.55 -18.73
CA ASP A 55 -2.91 3.63 -18.46
C ASP A 55 -3.54 2.24 -18.29
N HIS A 56 -3.20 1.28 -19.15
CA HIS A 56 -3.69 -0.09 -19.02
C HIS A 56 -3.27 -0.72 -17.69
N GLU A 57 -1.97 -0.65 -17.34
CA GLU A 57 -1.48 -1.16 -16.05
C GLU A 57 -2.08 -0.39 -14.87
N PHE A 58 -2.33 0.91 -15.03
CA PHE A 58 -2.92 1.75 -14.01
C PHE A 58 -4.36 1.32 -13.72
N GLN A 59 -5.19 1.13 -14.75
CA GLN A 59 -6.59 0.70 -14.59
C GLN A 59 -6.71 -0.69 -13.95
N ASP A 60 -5.75 -1.58 -14.18
CA ASP A 60 -5.73 -2.92 -13.57
C ASP A 60 -5.30 -2.92 -12.10
N ASN A 61 -4.51 -1.91 -11.68
CA ASN A 61 -3.81 -1.93 -10.41
C ASN A 61 -4.08 -0.73 -9.50
N TYR A 62 -4.87 0.25 -9.91
CA TYR A 62 -5.17 1.45 -9.13
C TYR A 62 -6.66 1.78 -9.15
N GLN A 63 -7.13 2.39 -8.06
CA GLN A 63 -8.47 2.96 -7.96
C GLN A 63 -8.43 4.32 -7.27
N VAL A 64 -9.43 5.16 -7.54
CA VAL A 64 -9.62 6.43 -6.82
C VAL A 64 -9.83 6.14 -5.33
N ALA A 65 -9.09 6.84 -4.48
CA ALA A 65 -9.22 6.75 -3.03
C ALA A 65 -10.60 7.26 -2.58
N ASP A 66 -11.28 6.53 -1.69
CA ASP A 66 -12.57 6.98 -1.16
C ASP A 66 -12.40 8.22 -0.27
N ASN A 67 -13.11 9.30 -0.62
CA ASN A 67 -13.13 10.56 0.13
C ASN A 67 -13.68 10.39 1.56
N ILE A 68 -14.42 9.30 1.88
CA ILE A 68 -14.95 9.05 3.23
C ILE A 68 -13.82 8.85 4.26
N LEU A 69 -12.66 8.35 3.86
CA LEU A 69 -11.51 8.20 4.75
C LEU A 69 -10.75 9.51 5.00
N ARG A 70 -10.99 10.58 4.21
CA ARG A 70 -10.32 11.89 4.39
C ARG A 70 -10.78 12.62 5.66
N GLU A 71 -12.00 12.39 6.13
CA GLU A 71 -12.60 13.22 7.20
C GLU A 71 -12.74 12.53 8.56
N ASP A 72 -12.81 11.20 8.66
CA ASP A 72 -13.39 10.58 9.87
C ASP A 72 -12.38 10.23 10.99
N HIS A 73 -11.07 10.03 10.71
CA HIS A 73 -10.17 9.43 11.72
C HIS A 73 -8.77 10.05 11.90
N GLY A 74 -8.43 11.18 11.25
CA GLY A 74 -7.13 11.83 11.45
C GLY A 74 -5.91 11.01 11.00
N TYR A 75 -6.13 10.01 10.14
CA TYR A 75 -5.05 9.29 9.44
C TYR A 75 -4.77 9.99 8.09
N PRO A 76 -3.51 10.04 7.63
CA PRO A 76 -3.18 10.58 6.31
C PRO A 76 -3.97 9.85 5.22
N SER A 77 -4.32 10.57 4.15
CA SER A 77 -4.86 9.96 2.93
C SER A 77 -3.94 8.83 2.48
N LEU A 78 -4.50 7.63 2.26
CA LEU A 78 -3.75 6.42 1.90
C LEU A 78 -3.41 6.32 0.40
N GLY A 79 -3.57 7.41 -0.37
CA GLY A 79 -3.37 7.41 -1.81
C GLY A 79 -2.35 8.44 -2.26
N ASP A 80 -1.79 8.19 -3.44
CA ASP A 80 -0.75 8.98 -4.09
C ASP A 80 -1.34 9.78 -5.27
N GLU A 81 -0.73 10.91 -5.58
CA GLU A 81 -1.08 11.71 -6.78
C GLU A 81 -0.60 10.99 -8.05
N LEU A 82 -1.27 11.22 -9.19
CA LEU A 82 -0.87 10.63 -10.48
C LEU A 82 0.60 10.92 -10.83
N GLN A 83 1.08 12.14 -10.54
CA GLN A 83 2.48 12.52 -10.78
C GLN A 83 3.45 11.63 -10.00
N GLU A 84 3.13 11.31 -8.74
CA GLU A 84 3.95 10.45 -7.90
C GLU A 84 3.94 9.01 -8.42
N ILE A 85 2.78 8.52 -8.85
CA ILE A 85 2.63 7.18 -9.43
C ILE A 85 3.43 7.06 -10.73
N ILE A 86 3.38 8.07 -11.62
CA ILE A 86 4.23 8.12 -12.82
C ILE A 86 5.71 8.06 -12.42
N GLN A 87 6.12 8.83 -11.42
CA GLN A 87 7.50 8.85 -10.97
C GLN A 87 7.96 7.50 -10.40
N GLN A 88 7.07 6.76 -9.74
CA GLN A 88 7.36 5.45 -9.15
C GLN A 88 7.31 4.30 -10.17
N GLU A 89 6.29 4.27 -11.03
CA GLU A 89 6.04 3.14 -11.94
C GLU A 89 6.81 3.25 -13.25
N VAL A 90 7.02 4.46 -13.77
CA VAL A 90 7.75 4.69 -15.03
C VAL A 90 9.21 5.05 -14.76
N GLU A 91 9.48 5.72 -13.64
CA GLU A 91 10.81 6.24 -13.28
C GLU A 91 11.43 7.11 -14.42
N PRO A 92 10.75 8.19 -14.85
CA PRO A 92 11.26 9.07 -15.91
C PRO A 92 12.57 9.74 -15.48
N ALA A 93 13.54 9.81 -16.39
CA ALA A 93 14.86 10.39 -16.14
C ALA A 93 14.87 11.93 -16.09
N SER A 94 13.77 12.59 -16.44
CA SER A 94 13.64 14.05 -16.42
C SER A 94 12.22 14.48 -16.06
N HIS A 95 12.10 15.65 -15.42
CA HIS A 95 10.80 16.26 -15.10
C HIS A 95 9.99 16.53 -16.38
N ALA A 96 10.63 16.97 -17.46
CA ALA A 96 9.95 17.19 -18.74
C ALA A 96 9.25 15.92 -19.27
N LEU A 97 9.87 14.75 -19.13
CA LEU A 97 9.25 13.48 -19.50
C LEU A 97 8.09 13.12 -18.57
N SER A 98 8.25 13.36 -17.27
CA SER A 98 7.18 13.14 -16.29
C SER A 98 5.95 14.00 -16.60
N ASP A 99 6.17 15.30 -16.83
CA ASP A 99 5.11 16.27 -17.08
C ASP A 99 4.40 15.99 -18.41
N ASP A 100 5.15 15.71 -19.49
CA ASP A 100 4.55 15.36 -20.78
C ASP A 100 3.74 14.05 -20.69
N LEU A 101 4.21 13.06 -19.91
CA LEU A 101 3.50 11.80 -19.72
C LEU A 101 2.20 12.00 -18.92
N PHE A 102 2.25 12.83 -17.87
CA PHE A 102 1.07 13.23 -17.12
C PHE A 102 0.01 13.86 -18.03
N GLU A 103 0.41 14.81 -18.88
CA GLU A 103 -0.50 15.50 -19.81
C GLU A 103 -1.16 14.53 -20.81
N ILE A 104 -0.39 13.59 -21.40
CA ILE A 104 -0.98 12.59 -22.30
C ILE A 104 -1.94 11.65 -21.54
N VAL A 105 -1.55 11.12 -20.39
CA VAL A 105 -2.41 10.21 -19.61
C VAL A 105 -3.71 10.90 -19.21
N TRP A 106 -3.61 12.17 -18.78
CA TRP A 106 -4.79 12.97 -18.45
C TRP A 106 -5.70 13.17 -19.66
N ALA A 107 -5.13 13.49 -20.83
CA ALA A 107 -5.87 13.63 -22.07
C ALA A 107 -6.55 12.32 -22.51
N ILE A 108 -5.92 11.16 -22.28
CA ILE A 108 -6.51 9.84 -22.49
C ILE A 108 -7.76 9.70 -21.60
N TRP A 109 -7.65 9.99 -20.31
CA TRP A 109 -8.77 9.86 -19.37
C TRP A 109 -9.92 10.83 -19.66
N GLU A 110 -9.64 12.07 -20.02
CA GLU A 110 -10.66 13.04 -20.41
C GLU A 110 -11.42 12.59 -21.67
N ARG A 111 -10.71 11.98 -22.63
CA ARG A 111 -11.30 11.45 -23.86
C ARG A 111 -12.12 10.19 -23.62
N ASP A 112 -11.61 9.27 -22.81
CA ASP A 112 -12.18 7.93 -22.62
C ASP A 112 -13.30 7.91 -21.56
N ALA A 113 -13.52 9.03 -20.85
CA ALA A 113 -14.65 9.26 -19.96
C ALA A 113 -16.00 9.30 -20.71
N TYR A 114 -16.54 8.15 -21.09
CA TYR A 114 -17.89 8.00 -21.65
C TYR A 114 -18.85 7.37 -20.62
N ASP A 115 -19.78 8.17 -20.08
CA ASP A 115 -20.84 7.82 -19.10
C ASP A 115 -20.38 7.45 -17.66
N GLY A 116 -19.12 7.73 -17.34
CA GLY A 116 -18.55 7.75 -15.99
C GLY A 116 -17.40 8.76 -15.98
N GLN A 117 -17.52 9.80 -15.17
CA GLN A 117 -16.65 11.00 -15.20
C GLN A 117 -15.17 10.64 -15.04
N ALA A 118 -14.28 11.37 -15.73
CA ALA A 118 -12.85 11.34 -15.45
C ALA A 118 -12.59 11.69 -13.97
N PRO A 119 -11.49 11.19 -13.36
CA PRO A 119 -11.11 11.58 -12.01
C PRO A 119 -11.03 13.11 -11.85
N GLU A 120 -11.28 13.61 -10.64
CA GLU A 120 -11.02 15.02 -10.32
C GLU A 120 -9.52 15.31 -10.40
N ALA A 121 -9.15 16.56 -10.69
CA ALA A 121 -7.74 16.94 -10.87
C ALA A 121 -6.87 16.71 -9.62
N ASP A 122 -7.47 16.72 -8.43
CA ASP A 122 -6.85 16.43 -7.14
C ASP A 122 -7.20 15.03 -6.61
N ALA A 123 -7.63 14.12 -7.49
CA ALA A 123 -7.87 12.74 -7.14
C ALA A 123 -6.57 12.06 -6.66
N LEU A 124 -6.69 11.32 -5.56
CA LEU A 124 -5.64 10.44 -5.06
C LEU A 124 -5.97 9.00 -5.44
N PHE A 125 -4.95 8.20 -5.69
CA PHE A 125 -5.12 6.82 -6.12
C PHE A 125 -4.43 5.86 -5.16
N ILE A 126 -5.08 4.73 -4.92
CA ILE A 126 -4.55 3.67 -4.07
C ILE A 126 -4.19 2.51 -4.97
N LYS A 127 -2.95 2.01 -4.83
CA LYS A 127 -2.52 0.79 -5.51
C LYS A 127 -3.30 -0.39 -4.98
N THR A 128 -4.17 -0.94 -5.79
CA THR A 128 -4.93 -2.12 -5.47
C THR A 128 -4.10 -3.34 -5.83
N GLY A 129 -3.48 -3.95 -4.82
CA GLY A 129 -2.98 -5.30 -5.02
C GLY A 129 -4.14 -6.24 -5.37
N VAL A 130 -3.89 -7.23 -6.25
CA VAL A 130 -4.79 -8.40 -6.38
C VAL A 130 -5.05 -9.03 -5.01
N ALA A 131 -4.09 -8.92 -4.10
CA ALA A 131 -4.18 -9.37 -2.71
C ALA A 131 -4.90 -8.38 -1.74
N ASP A 132 -5.18 -7.15 -2.16
CA ASP A 132 -5.72 -6.12 -1.27
C ASP A 132 -7.25 -6.05 -1.38
N HIS A 133 -7.79 -6.13 -2.60
CA HIS A 133 -9.24 -6.14 -2.84
C HIS A 133 -10.00 -7.27 -2.14
N TRP A 134 -9.45 -8.49 -2.18
CA TRP A 134 -10.11 -9.66 -1.58
C TRP A 134 -10.03 -9.62 -0.05
N LEU A 135 -8.88 -9.23 0.51
CA LEU A 135 -8.69 -9.16 1.96
C LEU A 135 -9.47 -7.99 2.55
N HIS A 136 -9.48 -6.83 1.89
CA HIS A 136 -10.26 -5.67 2.29
C HIS A 136 -11.77 -5.97 2.31
N ARG A 137 -12.28 -6.64 1.27
CA ARG A 137 -13.67 -7.10 1.23
C ARG A 137 -13.98 -8.09 2.35
N ARG A 138 -13.13 -9.11 2.55
CA ARG A 138 -13.29 -10.09 3.63
C ARG A 138 -13.22 -9.46 5.02
N TRP A 139 -12.35 -8.47 5.20
CA TRP A 139 -12.22 -7.70 6.43
C TRP A 139 -13.47 -6.85 6.70
N HIS A 140 -13.97 -6.14 5.70
CA HIS A 140 -15.21 -5.38 5.78
C HIS A 140 -16.42 -6.29 6.10
N ASP A 141 -16.55 -7.42 5.39
CA ASP A 141 -17.62 -8.41 5.62
C ASP A 141 -17.54 -8.99 7.04
N MET A 142 -16.33 -9.25 7.55
CA MET A 142 -16.12 -9.64 8.95
C MET A 142 -16.58 -8.55 9.92
N GLN A 143 -16.19 -7.29 9.70
CA GLN A 143 -16.55 -6.17 10.57
C GLN A 143 -18.08 -5.98 10.64
N GLU A 144 -18.75 -6.02 9.50
CA GLU A 144 -20.22 -5.95 9.44
C GLU A 144 -20.87 -7.18 10.08
N SER A 145 -20.31 -8.38 9.88
CA SER A 145 -20.80 -9.60 10.52
C SER A 145 -20.64 -9.53 12.05
N LEU A 146 -19.55 -8.97 12.59
CA LEU A 146 -19.34 -8.75 14.03
C LEU A 146 -20.29 -7.70 14.63
N ARG A 147 -20.62 -6.65 13.87
CA ARG A 147 -21.58 -5.61 14.28
C ARG A 147 -23.02 -6.10 14.27
N THR A 148 -23.38 -6.92 13.29
CA THR A 148 -24.78 -7.30 13.01
C THR A 148 -25.18 -8.69 13.48
N ARG A 149 -24.22 -9.61 13.68
CA ARG A 149 -24.50 -11.01 14.08
C ARG A 149 -23.77 -11.42 15.36
N THR A 150 -24.56 -12.13 16.18
CA THR A 150 -24.31 -12.87 17.44
C THR A 150 -23.03 -12.63 18.24
N ARG A 151 -23.22 -12.31 19.52
CA ARG A 151 -22.22 -12.20 20.61
C ARG A 151 -21.37 -13.46 20.88
N PHE A 152 -21.57 -14.56 20.16
CA PHE A 152 -20.87 -15.82 20.36
C PHE A 152 -20.48 -16.42 19.01
N VAL A 153 -19.15 -16.42 18.78
CA VAL A 153 -18.40 -17.03 17.66
C VAL A 153 -18.98 -16.75 16.28
N ASN A 154 -18.40 -15.74 15.62
CA ASN A 154 -18.69 -15.40 14.23
C ASN A 154 -17.80 -16.24 13.30
N PRO A 155 -18.36 -17.19 12.51
CA PRO A 155 -17.57 -18.04 11.62
C PRO A 155 -16.84 -17.26 10.54
N ASP A 156 -17.44 -16.18 10.03
CA ASP A 156 -16.84 -15.30 9.02
C ASP A 156 -15.59 -14.62 9.61
N ALA A 157 -15.67 -14.17 10.86
CA ALA A 157 -14.53 -13.61 11.57
C ALA A 157 -13.44 -14.64 11.85
N LEU A 158 -13.82 -15.88 12.18
CA LEU A 158 -12.85 -16.94 12.43
C LEU A 158 -12.07 -17.30 11.16
N GLU A 159 -12.73 -17.37 10.00
CA GLU A 159 -12.09 -17.66 8.71
C GLU A 159 -11.05 -16.59 8.33
N VAL A 160 -11.39 -15.30 8.50
CA VAL A 160 -10.47 -14.19 8.23
C VAL A 160 -9.30 -14.18 9.20
N LEU A 161 -9.54 -14.40 10.49
CA LEU A 161 -8.47 -14.47 11.48
C LEU A 161 -7.56 -15.68 11.26
N GLN A 162 -8.10 -16.84 10.88
CA GLN A 162 -7.30 -18.00 10.50
C GLN A 162 -6.43 -17.70 9.29
N MET A 163 -6.98 -17.08 8.26
CA MET A 163 -6.21 -16.71 7.07
C MET A 163 -5.00 -15.81 7.39
N VAL A 164 -5.12 -14.87 8.34
CA VAL A 164 -4.04 -13.95 8.73
C VAL A 164 -3.05 -14.58 9.70
N PHE A 165 -3.54 -15.36 10.66
CA PHE A 165 -2.73 -15.86 11.78
C PHE A 165 -2.40 -17.36 11.71
N ASP A 166 -2.91 -18.11 10.74
CA ASP A 166 -2.59 -19.53 10.61
C ASP A 166 -1.09 -19.69 10.37
N LYS A 167 -0.46 -20.59 11.14
CA LYS A 167 0.98 -20.92 11.10
C LYS A 167 1.92 -19.84 11.61
N VAL A 168 1.43 -18.75 12.20
CA VAL A 168 2.31 -17.76 12.86
C VAL A 168 3.17 -18.40 13.98
N ASP A 169 2.69 -19.50 14.56
CA ASP A 169 3.42 -20.35 15.52
C ASP A 169 4.61 -21.11 14.91
N LYS A 170 4.65 -21.21 13.58
CA LYS A 170 5.69 -21.93 12.82
C LYS A 170 6.69 -20.98 12.17
N ASP A 171 6.45 -19.68 12.24
CA ASP A 171 7.34 -18.68 11.67
C ASP A 171 8.59 -18.51 12.54
N VAL A 172 9.72 -18.31 11.87
CA VAL A 172 11.04 -18.17 12.48
C VAL A 172 11.75 -16.92 11.96
N THR A 173 12.63 -16.35 12.78
CA THR A 173 13.52 -15.26 12.39
C THR A 173 14.52 -15.73 11.34
N ALA A 174 15.27 -14.80 10.73
CA ALA A 174 16.36 -15.13 9.83
C ALA A 174 17.48 -15.97 10.48
N SER A 175 17.61 -15.92 11.83
CA SER A 175 18.51 -16.77 12.62
C SER A 175 17.90 -18.13 12.99
N GLY A 176 16.64 -18.39 12.63
CA GLY A 176 15.93 -19.64 12.91
C GLY A 176 15.27 -19.71 14.29
N GLU A 177 15.15 -18.58 14.99
CA GLU A 177 14.49 -18.51 16.30
C GLU A 177 12.98 -18.39 16.13
N PRO A 178 12.16 -19.06 16.95
CA PRO A 178 10.70 -18.97 16.85
C PRO A 178 10.20 -17.56 17.17
N LEU A 179 9.23 -17.06 16.41
CA LEU A 179 8.60 -15.75 16.68
C LEU A 179 7.68 -15.78 17.92
N ILE A 180 7.16 -16.95 18.27
CA ILE A 180 6.34 -17.18 19.46
C ILE A 180 7.13 -18.05 20.43
N VAL A 181 7.38 -17.51 21.62
CA VAL A 181 8.11 -18.20 22.69
C VAL A 181 7.18 -18.52 23.86
N GLU A 182 7.39 -19.67 24.48
CA GLU A 182 6.73 -20.00 25.74
C GLU A 182 7.44 -19.29 26.89
N VAL A 183 6.65 -18.76 27.82
CA VAL A 183 7.11 -17.93 28.94
C VAL A 183 6.54 -18.50 30.23
N GLY A 184 7.39 -18.66 31.25
CA GLY A 184 7.00 -19.19 32.55
C GLY A 184 8.09 -20.01 33.25
N PRO A 185 7.80 -20.57 34.43
CA PRO A 185 8.76 -21.37 35.18
C PRO A 185 9.26 -22.57 34.35
N GLY A 186 10.57 -22.62 34.12
CA GLY A 186 11.21 -23.67 33.30
C GLY A 186 11.51 -23.26 31.85
N HIS A 187 11.08 -22.08 31.42
CA HIS A 187 11.40 -21.50 30.11
C HIS A 187 12.49 -20.42 30.21
N GLU A 188 13.03 -20.01 29.06
CA GLU A 188 14.09 -18.99 28.97
C GLU A 188 13.64 -17.65 29.58
N LEU A 189 12.40 -17.23 29.29
CA LEU A 189 11.74 -16.12 29.97
C LEU A 189 10.95 -16.67 31.17
N GLY A 190 11.60 -16.73 32.32
CA GLY A 190 11.04 -17.36 33.52
C GLY A 190 9.95 -16.56 34.24
N THR A 191 9.88 -15.23 34.05
CA THR A 191 8.97 -14.35 34.78
C THR A 191 8.65 -13.10 33.97
N LEU A 192 7.38 -12.67 33.99
CA LEU A 192 6.92 -11.41 33.42
C LEU A 192 6.51 -10.45 34.53
N PHE A 193 6.89 -9.19 34.39
CA PHE A 193 6.44 -8.11 35.27
C PHE A 193 5.48 -7.22 34.50
N ARG A 194 4.34 -6.87 35.11
CA ARG A 194 3.47 -5.83 34.57
C ARG A 194 4.03 -4.48 34.98
N ALA A 195 4.39 -3.66 33.99
CA ALA A 195 4.81 -2.28 34.21
C ALA A 195 3.73 -1.31 33.72
N ARG A 196 3.61 -0.16 34.38
CA ARG A 196 2.80 0.97 33.93
C ARG A 196 3.62 2.24 34.09
N VAL A 197 3.58 3.10 33.08
CA VAL A 197 4.24 4.41 33.13
C VAL A 197 3.32 5.41 33.83
N PHE A 198 3.86 6.14 34.80
CA PHE A 198 3.18 7.22 35.50
C PHE A 198 3.80 8.56 35.11
N GLN A 199 2.96 9.54 34.82
CA GLN A 199 3.38 10.86 34.33
C GLN A 199 3.66 11.86 35.47
N ASN A 200 3.37 11.50 36.72
CA ASN A 200 3.66 12.29 37.91
C ASN A 200 3.73 11.39 39.16
N ASP A 201 4.33 11.93 40.21
CA ASP A 201 4.58 11.23 41.47
C ASP A 201 3.28 10.88 42.22
N ASP A 202 2.27 11.75 42.21
CA ASP A 202 0.98 11.48 42.86
C ASP A 202 0.26 10.25 42.28
N ALA A 203 0.34 10.06 40.95
CA ALA A 203 -0.23 8.90 40.28
C ALA A 203 0.57 7.62 40.56
N LEU A 204 1.88 7.74 40.70
CA LEU A 204 2.74 6.63 41.12
C LEU A 204 2.44 6.23 42.56
N GLU A 205 2.35 7.20 43.48
CA GLU A 205 2.07 6.96 44.90
C GLU A 205 0.72 6.23 45.06
N LYS A 206 -0.34 6.73 44.41
CA LYS A 206 -1.65 6.05 44.40
C LYS A 206 -1.58 4.63 43.85
N ALA A 207 -0.74 4.38 42.86
CA ALA A 207 -0.56 3.05 42.30
C ALA A 207 0.27 2.11 43.17
N LEU A 208 1.14 2.64 44.01
CA LEU A 208 1.86 1.86 45.03
C LEU A 208 0.98 1.55 46.24
N GLU A 209 0.04 2.44 46.57
CA GLU A 209 -0.93 2.23 47.65
C GLU A 209 -1.99 1.16 47.31
N ASP A 210 -2.45 1.11 46.06
CA ASP A 210 -3.39 0.08 45.57
C ASP A 210 -2.97 -0.46 44.18
N PRO A 211 -1.96 -1.35 44.13
CA PRO A 211 -1.45 -1.90 42.88
C PRO A 211 -2.49 -2.72 42.11
N ASP A 212 -3.37 -3.44 42.81
CA ASP A 212 -4.37 -4.30 42.18
C ASP A 212 -5.41 -3.48 41.41
N ALA A 213 -5.86 -2.34 41.97
CA ALA A 213 -6.77 -1.43 41.28
C ALA A 213 -6.07 -0.62 40.17
N GLN A 214 -4.84 -0.16 40.41
CA GLN A 214 -4.16 0.80 39.53
C GLN A 214 -3.31 0.15 38.43
N LEU A 215 -2.76 -1.04 38.65
CA LEU A 215 -2.07 -1.85 37.63
C LEU A 215 -2.97 -2.95 37.06
N GLY A 216 -4.13 -3.18 37.66
CA GLY A 216 -5.07 -4.24 37.34
C GLY A 216 -4.63 -5.58 37.94
N PRO A 217 -5.54 -6.57 38.04
CA PRO A 217 -5.21 -7.86 38.63
C PRO A 217 -4.06 -8.52 37.87
N LEU A 218 -3.06 -9.02 38.59
CA LEU A 218 -2.22 -10.09 38.08
C LEU A 218 -3.17 -11.23 37.78
N ARG A 219 -3.51 -11.45 36.50
CA ARG A 219 -4.23 -12.66 36.13
C ARG A 219 -3.30 -13.79 36.50
N VAL A 220 -3.59 -14.45 37.62
CA VAL A 220 -3.09 -15.80 37.86
C VAL A 220 -3.67 -16.59 36.71
N LEU A 221 -2.86 -16.83 35.67
CA LEU A 221 -3.07 -17.97 34.80
C LEU A 221 -3.05 -19.15 35.77
N ALA A 222 -4.22 -19.60 36.18
CA ALA A 222 -4.36 -20.88 36.83
C ALA A 222 -3.91 -21.90 35.79
N VAL A 223 -2.61 -22.20 35.80
CA VAL A 223 -2.08 -23.45 35.32
C VAL A 223 -2.82 -24.48 36.15
N ARG A 224 -3.89 -25.04 35.57
CA ARG A 224 -4.46 -26.26 36.10
C ARG A 224 -3.37 -27.30 35.90
N ASP A 225 -2.70 -27.67 36.99
CA ASP A 225 -1.90 -28.87 37.03
C ASP A 225 -2.74 -30.02 36.48
N ALA A 226 -2.23 -30.65 35.42
CA ALA A 226 -2.74 -31.90 34.89
C ALA A 226 -2.25 -33.07 35.75
#